data_AF-A0A9P7G5H0-F1
#
_entry.id   AF-A0A9P7G5H0-F1
#
_cell.length_a   1.000
_cell.length_b   1.000
_cell.length_c   1.000
_cell.angle_alpha   90.00
_cell.angle_beta   90.00
_cell.angle_gamma   90.00
#
_symmetry.space_group_name_H-M   'P 1'
#
loop_
_entity.id
_entity.type
_entity.pdbx_description
1 polymer ?
#
loop_
_entity_poly.entity_id
_entity_poly.type
_entity_poly.pdbx_seq_one_letter_code
_entity_poly.pdbx_strand_id
1 'polypeptide(L)'
;MESTYLQPPPDSILSTTDLIACHTITLQKRASNLACLHTDVSAACRQATLRFKCIHIWTVRDFDFQPGSLVLMHNTKVEKSLNQKMHPRYLGPLVIMSWNCGGAYIVCELDGSVLHQPIAAFQLLPYLAWESIPFDISSLDIDMEHLWELAHTDLQDDEDLPDIGDLESDLDGNDKDSAN
;
A
#
# COMPACT_ATOMS: atom_id res chain seq x y z
N MET A 1 -2.57 27.15 -3.49
CA MET A 1 -3.38 27.42 -4.70
C MET A 1 -3.98 26.09 -5.14
N GLU A 2 -5.22 25.75 -4.76
CA GLU A 2 -5.75 24.37 -4.98
C GLU A 2 -7.26 24.35 -5.35
N SER A 3 -7.85 25.49 -5.70
CA SER A 3 -9.33 25.59 -5.72
C SER A 3 -9.98 25.07 -7.01
N THR A 4 -9.26 24.98 -8.12
CA THR A 4 -9.87 24.79 -9.45
C THR A 4 -10.47 23.39 -9.67
N TYR A 5 -10.04 22.38 -8.93
CA TYR A 5 -10.45 20.99 -9.13
C TYR A 5 -11.90 20.65 -8.72
N LEU A 6 -12.62 21.59 -8.08
CA LEU A 6 -13.97 21.34 -7.53
C LEU A 6 -15.11 21.77 -8.47
N GLN A 7 -14.82 22.40 -9.60
CA GLN A 7 -15.86 22.80 -10.56
C GLN A 7 -15.96 21.82 -11.73
N PRO A 8 -17.18 21.49 -12.18
CA PRO A 8 -17.34 20.71 -13.39
C PRO A 8 -16.73 21.47 -14.58
N PRO A 9 -16.20 20.75 -15.58
CA PRO A 9 -15.71 21.37 -16.79
C PRO A 9 -16.84 22.18 -17.45
N PRO A 10 -16.56 23.39 -17.96
CA PRO A 10 -17.57 24.20 -18.62
C PRO A 10 -17.95 23.61 -19.98
N ASP A 11 -19.23 23.64 -20.33
CA ASP A 11 -19.76 23.11 -21.59
C ASP A 11 -19.43 23.99 -22.81
N SER A 12 -19.02 25.24 -22.59
CA SER A 12 -18.66 26.21 -23.63
C SER A 12 -17.68 27.27 -23.11
N ILE A 13 -17.19 28.14 -24.01
CA ILE A 13 -16.38 29.31 -23.64
C ILE A 13 -17.21 30.21 -22.73
N LEU A 14 -16.71 30.47 -21.51
CA LEU A 14 -17.40 31.27 -20.50
C LEU A 14 -17.20 32.78 -20.75
N SER A 15 -18.24 33.56 -20.47
CA SER A 15 -18.10 35.01 -20.33
C SER A 15 -17.22 35.35 -19.13
N THR A 16 -16.54 36.50 -19.15
CA THR A 16 -15.75 37.00 -18.01
C THR A 16 -16.57 37.05 -16.71
N THR A 17 -17.85 37.41 -16.80
CA THR A 17 -18.76 37.45 -15.65
C THR A 17 -18.99 36.07 -15.06
N ASP A 18 -19.23 35.07 -15.90
CA ASP A 18 -19.54 33.71 -15.47
C ASP A 18 -18.30 33.03 -14.89
N LEU A 19 -17.12 33.34 -15.44
CA LEU A 19 -15.84 32.89 -14.91
C LEU A 19 -15.59 33.45 -13.50
N ILE A 20 -15.87 34.74 -13.28
CA ILE A 20 -15.76 35.35 -11.95
C ILE A 20 -16.80 34.75 -10.98
N ALA A 21 -18.04 34.51 -11.44
CA ALA A 21 -19.07 33.86 -10.63
C ALA A 21 -18.66 32.44 -10.22
N CYS A 22 -18.12 31.67 -11.16
CA CYS A 22 -17.57 30.34 -10.92
C CYS A 22 -16.46 30.38 -9.86
N HIS A 23 -15.46 31.25 -10.06
CA HIS A 23 -14.35 31.39 -9.12
C HIS A 23 -14.80 31.84 -7.73
N THR A 24 -15.74 32.77 -7.63
CA THR A 24 -16.27 33.23 -6.34
C THR A 24 -17.01 32.12 -5.61
N ILE A 25 -17.81 31.29 -6.30
CA ILE A 25 -18.47 30.11 -5.71
C ILE A 25 -17.42 29.15 -5.14
N THR A 26 -16.37 28.88 -5.91
CA THR A 26 -15.28 27.97 -5.52
C THR A 26 -14.51 28.49 -4.32
N LEU A 27 -14.16 29.77 -4.29
CA LEU A 27 -13.50 30.43 -3.16
C LEU A 27 -14.40 30.49 -1.92
N GLN A 28 -15.71 30.60 -2.10
CA GLN A 28 -16.66 30.68 -0.99
C GLN A 28 -16.78 29.35 -0.21
N LYS A 29 -16.43 28.21 -0.81
CA LYS A 29 -16.42 26.88 -0.17
C LYS A 29 -17.67 26.58 0.67
N ARG A 30 -18.86 26.85 0.13
CA ARG A 30 -20.13 26.64 0.85
C ARG A 30 -20.27 25.18 1.29
N ALA A 31 -20.66 24.95 2.54
CA ALA A 31 -20.82 23.61 3.11
C ALA A 31 -21.79 22.72 2.30
N SER A 32 -22.87 23.30 1.74
CA SER A 32 -23.81 22.58 0.88
C SER A 32 -23.17 22.01 -0.38
N ASN A 33 -22.29 22.79 -1.02
CA ASN A 33 -21.61 22.38 -2.25
C ASN A 33 -20.56 21.31 -1.94
N LEU A 34 -19.83 21.45 -0.83
CA LEU A 34 -18.88 20.42 -0.39
C LEU A 34 -19.55 19.09 -0.07
N ALA A 35 -20.73 19.12 0.56
CA ALA A 35 -21.50 17.91 0.83
C ALA A 35 -21.94 17.20 -0.46
N CYS A 36 -22.43 17.95 -1.46
CA CYS A 36 -22.78 17.40 -2.77
C CYS A 36 -21.56 16.80 -3.48
N LEU A 37 -20.43 17.51 -3.48
CA LEU A 37 -19.19 17.02 -4.09
C LEU A 37 -18.70 15.75 -3.39
N HIS A 38 -18.78 15.67 -2.07
CA HIS A 38 -18.43 14.47 -1.33
C HIS A 38 -19.30 13.28 -1.75
N THR A 39 -20.61 13.48 -1.91
CA THR A 39 -21.51 12.41 -2.37
C THR A 39 -21.21 11.99 -3.81
N ASP A 40 -20.91 12.94 -4.69
CA ASP A 40 -20.64 12.69 -6.11
C ASP A 40 -19.31 11.97 -6.30
N VAL A 41 -18.25 12.43 -5.63
CA VAL A 41 -16.93 11.77 -5.64
C VAL A 41 -17.04 10.37 -5.05
N SER A 42 -17.74 10.20 -3.93
CA SER A 42 -17.96 8.86 -3.36
C SER A 42 -18.69 7.92 -4.32
N ALA A 43 -19.71 8.42 -5.03
CA ALA A 43 -20.43 7.65 -6.04
C ALA A 43 -19.54 7.30 -7.25
N ALA A 44 -18.76 8.27 -7.74
CA ALA A 44 -17.83 8.08 -8.84
C ALA A 44 -16.72 7.09 -8.49
N CYS A 45 -16.13 7.17 -7.30
CA CYS A 45 -15.15 6.22 -6.78
C CYS A 45 -15.74 4.80 -6.75
N ARG A 46 -16.96 4.62 -6.21
CA ARG A 46 -17.64 3.31 -6.21
C ARG A 46 -17.85 2.77 -7.63
N GLN A 47 -18.31 3.61 -8.56
CA GLN A 47 -18.53 3.20 -9.94
C GLN A 47 -17.23 2.84 -10.66
N ALA A 48 -16.15 3.58 -10.40
CA ALA A 48 -14.81 3.29 -10.90
C ALA A 48 -14.29 1.95 -10.36
N THR A 49 -14.44 1.67 -9.06
CA THR A 49 -14.09 0.37 -8.47
C THR A 49 -14.87 -0.78 -9.11
N LEU A 50 -16.18 -0.63 -9.30
CA LEU A 50 -17.00 -1.66 -9.98
C LEU A 50 -16.56 -1.88 -11.42
N ARG A 51 -16.31 -0.80 -12.17
CA ARG A 51 -15.83 -0.89 -13.56
C ARG A 51 -14.46 -1.56 -13.63
N PHE A 52 -13.56 -1.23 -12.70
CA PHE A 52 -12.24 -1.84 -12.62
C PHE A 52 -12.34 -3.35 -12.37
N LYS A 53 -13.17 -3.76 -11.40
CA LYS A 53 -13.45 -5.17 -11.13
C LYS A 53 -13.97 -5.88 -12.37
N CYS A 54 -14.95 -5.30 -13.07
CA CYS A 54 -15.53 -5.88 -14.28
C CYS A 54 -14.53 -6.04 -15.44
N ILE A 55 -13.62 -5.09 -15.63
CA ILE A 55 -12.59 -5.16 -16.68
C ILE A 55 -11.52 -6.21 -16.34
N HIS A 56 -11.18 -6.35 -15.06
CA HIS A 56 -10.07 -7.19 -14.60
C HIS A 56 -10.51 -8.51 -13.93
N ILE A 57 -11.74 -8.99 -14.18
CA ILE A 57 -12.28 -10.24 -13.58
C ILE A 57 -11.33 -11.43 -13.78
N TRP A 58 -10.62 -11.48 -14.90
CA TRP A 58 -9.72 -12.59 -15.23
C TRP A 58 -8.32 -12.48 -14.61
N THR A 59 -7.92 -11.27 -14.23
CA THR A 59 -6.56 -10.96 -13.73
C THR A 59 -6.55 -10.88 -12.21
N VAL A 60 -7.52 -10.18 -11.62
CA VAL A 60 -7.62 -10.01 -10.17
C VAL A 60 -8.18 -11.30 -9.58
N ARG A 61 -7.34 -12.02 -8.85
CA ARG A 61 -7.75 -13.20 -8.09
C ARG A 61 -7.86 -12.80 -6.63
N ASP A 62 -9.07 -12.96 -6.08
CA ASP A 62 -9.29 -12.80 -4.65
C ASP A 62 -8.99 -14.15 -3.97
N PHE A 63 -8.00 -14.15 -3.08
CA PHE A 63 -7.67 -15.28 -2.25
C PHE A 63 -8.20 -15.02 -0.83
N ASP A 64 -9.05 -15.94 -0.35
CA ASP A 64 -9.57 -15.91 1.03
C ASP A 64 -8.73 -16.86 1.89
N PHE A 65 -7.69 -16.30 2.50
CA PHE A 65 -6.76 -17.09 3.28
C PHE A 65 -7.25 -17.24 4.72
N GLN A 66 -7.33 -18.49 5.17
CA GLN A 66 -7.68 -18.78 6.56
C GLN A 66 -6.44 -18.69 7.47
N PRO A 67 -6.61 -18.37 8.75
CA PRO A 67 -5.55 -18.54 9.74
C PRO A 67 -4.89 -19.93 9.65
N GLY A 68 -3.57 -19.99 9.72
CA GLY A 68 -2.76 -21.21 9.51
C GLY A 68 -2.45 -21.52 8.04
N SER A 69 -2.94 -20.72 7.08
CA SER A 69 -2.62 -20.90 5.66
C SER A 69 -1.20 -20.45 5.35
N LEU A 70 -0.51 -21.24 4.52
CA LEU A 70 0.81 -20.89 4.01
C LEU A 70 0.71 -19.99 2.77
N VAL A 71 1.45 -18.88 2.78
CA VAL A 71 1.47 -17.88 1.72
C VAL A 71 2.89 -17.46 1.36
N LEU A 72 3.04 -16.95 0.14
CA LEU A 72 4.21 -16.24 -0.35
C LEU A 72 3.91 -14.76 -0.38
N MET A 73 4.84 -13.94 0.10
CA MET A 73 4.73 -12.49 0.02
C MET A 73 5.53 -11.96 -1.17
N HIS A 74 4.89 -11.16 -1.99
CA HIS A 74 5.54 -10.47 -3.10
C HIS A 74 6.45 -9.35 -2.58
N ASN A 75 7.71 -9.33 -3.03
CA ASN A 75 8.67 -8.29 -2.63
C ASN A 75 8.50 -7.03 -3.48
N THR A 76 7.52 -6.20 -3.13
CA THR A 76 7.16 -4.97 -3.83
C THR A 76 8.32 -3.96 -3.91
N LYS A 77 9.14 -3.86 -2.86
CA LYS A 77 10.32 -2.98 -2.82
C LYS A 77 11.36 -3.35 -3.89
N VAL A 78 11.60 -4.65 -4.06
CA VAL A 78 12.54 -5.16 -5.06
C VAL A 78 11.99 -5.02 -6.48
N GLU A 79 10.67 -5.17 -6.67
CA GLU A 79 10.05 -5.12 -7.99
C GLU A 79 10.30 -3.78 -8.71
N LYS A 80 10.23 -2.67 -7.98
CA LYS A 80 10.45 -1.32 -8.52
C LYS A 80 11.94 -0.95 -8.67
N SER A 81 12.87 -1.79 -8.21
CA SER A 81 14.31 -1.49 -8.18
C SER A 81 15.04 -1.86 -9.47
N LEU A 82 16.11 -1.13 -9.81
CA LEU A 82 16.95 -1.45 -10.99
C LEU A 82 17.61 -2.84 -10.89
N ASN A 83 17.86 -3.31 -9.66
CA ASN A 83 18.50 -4.59 -9.37
C ASN A 83 17.49 -5.74 -9.16
N GLN A 84 16.23 -5.57 -9.57
CA GLN A 84 15.16 -6.56 -9.41
C GLN A 84 15.56 -7.99 -9.82
N LYS A 85 16.37 -8.11 -10.89
CA LYS A 85 16.80 -9.41 -11.43
C LYS A 85 17.69 -10.21 -10.46
N MET A 86 18.39 -9.53 -9.54
CA MET A 86 19.33 -10.15 -8.60
C MET A 86 18.69 -10.58 -7.29
N HIS A 87 17.46 -10.15 -7.00
CA HIS A 87 16.78 -10.39 -5.74
C HIS A 87 15.60 -11.35 -5.91
N PRO A 88 15.20 -12.08 -4.85
CA PRO A 88 14.05 -12.96 -4.89
C PRO A 88 12.75 -12.15 -5.07
N ARG A 89 11.91 -12.59 -6.00
CA ARG A 89 10.60 -11.95 -6.28
C ARG A 89 9.57 -12.22 -5.19
N TYR A 90 9.61 -13.42 -4.60
CA TYR A 90 8.73 -13.83 -3.53
C TYR A 90 9.56 -14.16 -2.30
N LEU A 91 9.15 -13.61 -1.17
CA LEU A 91 9.64 -13.97 0.15
C LEU A 91 8.93 -15.25 0.57
N GLY A 92 9.62 -16.02 1.42
CA GLY A 92 9.39 -17.44 1.67
C GLY A 92 7.98 -17.83 2.14
N PRO A 93 7.79 -19.11 2.50
CA PRO A 93 6.53 -19.56 3.07
C PRO A 93 6.31 -18.88 4.43
N LEU A 94 5.23 -18.11 4.51
CA LEU A 94 4.76 -17.43 5.70
C LEU A 94 3.41 -17.99 6.12
N VAL A 95 3.06 -17.86 7.39
CA VAL A 95 1.78 -18.33 7.95
C VAL A 95 0.88 -17.14 8.24
N ILE A 96 -0.37 -17.21 7.81
CA ILE A 96 -1.38 -16.21 8.14
C ILE A 96 -1.90 -16.45 9.54
N MET A 97 -1.93 -15.42 10.37
CA MET A 97 -2.48 -15.51 11.72
C MET A 97 -3.91 -14.98 11.78
N SER A 98 -4.12 -13.79 11.23
CA SER A 98 -5.41 -13.09 11.22
C SER A 98 -5.43 -12.02 10.14
N TRP A 99 -6.53 -11.28 10.04
CA TRP A 99 -6.64 -10.09 9.20
C TRP A 99 -7.06 -8.88 10.03
N ASN A 100 -6.71 -7.69 9.55
CA ASN A 100 -7.14 -6.42 10.13
C ASN A 100 -8.53 -6.01 9.63
N CYS A 101 -9.11 -4.95 10.20
CA CYS A 101 -10.40 -4.42 9.74
C CYS A 101 -10.39 -3.91 8.29
N GLY A 102 -9.21 -3.57 7.76
CA GLY A 102 -8.99 -3.06 6.40
C GLY A 102 -8.77 -4.14 5.32
N GLY A 103 -8.77 -5.43 5.66
CA GLY A 103 -8.55 -6.53 4.71
C GLY A 103 -7.08 -6.83 4.36
N ALA A 104 -6.15 -6.34 5.17
CA ALA A 104 -4.75 -6.78 5.19
C ALA A 104 -4.57 -7.95 6.15
N TYR A 105 -3.58 -8.79 5.87
CA TYR A 105 -3.29 -9.98 6.66
C TYR A 105 -2.12 -9.74 7.60
N ILE A 106 -2.25 -10.22 8.83
CA ILE A 106 -1.15 -10.29 9.79
C ILE A 106 -0.49 -11.65 9.58
N VAL A 107 0.81 -11.61 9.33
CA VAL A 107 1.57 -12.75 8.81
C VAL A 107 2.79 -12.96 9.70
N CYS A 108 3.14 -14.22 9.93
CA CYS A 108 4.35 -14.61 10.67
C CYS A 108 5.22 -15.55 9.85
N GLU A 109 6.50 -15.59 10.21
CA GLU A 109 7.43 -16.61 9.77
C GLU A 109 7.12 -17.96 10.44
N LEU A 110 7.75 -19.04 9.95
CA LEU A 110 7.49 -20.42 10.40
C LEU A 110 7.96 -20.69 11.84
N ASP A 111 8.85 -19.86 12.35
CA ASP A 111 9.34 -19.88 13.74
C ASP A 111 8.38 -19.22 14.73
N GLY A 112 7.32 -18.55 14.24
CA GLY A 112 6.37 -17.78 15.05
C GLY A 112 6.69 -16.29 15.14
N SER A 113 7.75 -15.81 14.49
CA SER A 113 8.11 -14.39 14.44
C SER A 113 7.12 -13.62 13.57
N VAL A 114 6.39 -12.67 14.13
CA VAL A 114 5.36 -11.92 13.40
C VAL A 114 5.96 -10.72 12.69
N LEU A 115 5.51 -10.46 11.46
CA LEU A 115 5.87 -9.24 10.74
C LEU A 115 5.24 -8.03 11.41
N HIS A 116 6.05 -6.99 11.64
CA HIS A 116 5.62 -5.75 12.30
C HIS A 116 4.53 -4.97 11.53
N GLN A 117 4.38 -5.19 10.23
CA GLN A 117 3.37 -4.50 9.42
C GLN A 117 2.39 -5.52 8.84
N PRO A 118 1.07 -5.22 8.87
CA PRO A 118 0.10 -6.04 8.16
C PRO A 118 0.37 -5.94 6.64
N ILE A 119 0.15 -7.04 5.94
CA ILE A 119 0.47 -7.18 4.52
C ILE A 119 -0.81 -7.12 3.68
N ALA A 120 -0.80 -6.31 2.64
CA ALA A 120 -1.95 -6.17 1.76
C ALA A 120 -2.27 -7.48 1.03
N ALA A 121 -3.57 -7.81 0.90
CA ALA A 121 -4.03 -9.04 0.26
C ALA A 121 -3.46 -9.26 -1.15
N PHE A 122 -3.27 -8.20 -1.93
CA PHE A 122 -2.72 -8.29 -3.30
C PHE A 122 -1.22 -8.65 -3.34
N GLN A 123 -0.50 -8.51 -2.23
CA GLN A 123 0.91 -8.91 -2.14
C GLN A 123 1.05 -10.39 -1.78
N LEU A 124 -0.01 -11.05 -1.33
CA LEU A 124 0.03 -12.44 -0.89
C LEU A 124 -0.43 -13.39 -1.99
N LEU A 125 0.31 -14.49 -2.14
CA LEU A 125 -0.05 -15.60 -3.02
C LEU A 125 -0.11 -16.90 -2.21
N PRO A 126 -1.00 -17.84 -2.54
CA PRO A 126 -0.99 -19.15 -1.89
C PRO A 126 0.35 -19.87 -2.13
N TYR A 127 0.96 -20.38 -1.06
CA TYR A 127 2.09 -21.30 -1.19
C TYR A 127 1.56 -22.66 -1.64
N LEU A 128 2.07 -23.18 -2.75
CA LEU A 128 1.65 -24.48 -3.30
C LEU A 128 2.16 -25.65 -2.43
N ALA A 129 1.46 -25.89 -1.32
CA ALA A 129 1.46 -27.12 -0.54
C ALA A 129 0.09 -27.19 0.17
N TRP A 130 -0.69 -28.24 -0.10
CA TRP A 130 -2.11 -28.35 0.27
C TRP A 130 -2.36 -28.65 1.76
N GLU A 131 -1.55 -28.11 2.66
CA GLU A 131 -1.61 -28.40 4.10
C GLU A 131 -1.56 -27.10 4.91
N SER A 132 -2.64 -26.83 5.64
CA SER A 132 -2.65 -25.83 6.70
C SER A 132 -1.83 -26.37 7.88
N ILE A 133 -0.92 -25.58 8.42
CA ILE A 133 -0.19 -25.98 9.62
C ILE A 133 -1.07 -25.65 10.83
N PRO A 134 -1.30 -26.60 11.76
CA PRO A 134 -1.96 -26.28 13.02
C PRO A 134 -1.07 -25.28 13.77
N PHE A 135 -1.61 -24.07 13.97
CA PHE A 135 -0.91 -22.96 14.57
C PHE A 135 -1.57 -22.60 15.90
N ASP A 136 -0.76 -22.47 16.96
CA ASP A 136 -1.23 -22.02 18.27
C ASP A 136 -0.78 -20.58 18.51
N ILE A 137 -1.74 -19.71 18.83
CA ILE A 137 -1.53 -18.28 19.09
C ILE A 137 -0.67 -18.10 20.36
N SER A 138 -0.64 -19.10 21.25
CA SER A 138 0.13 -19.02 22.50
C SER A 138 1.65 -19.03 22.32
N SER A 139 2.16 -19.45 21.15
CA SER A 139 3.61 -19.56 20.88
C SER A 139 4.22 -18.33 20.20
N LEU A 140 3.48 -17.23 20.10
CA LEU A 140 3.94 -16.02 19.41
C LEU A 140 5.06 -15.31 20.18
N ASP A 141 5.97 -14.70 19.43
CA ASP A 141 7.03 -13.83 19.98
C ASP A 141 6.50 -12.41 20.32
N ILE A 142 5.17 -12.21 20.29
CA ILE A 142 4.53 -10.91 20.42
C ILE A 142 3.41 -10.94 21.47
N ASP A 143 3.35 -9.86 22.26
CA ASP A 143 2.29 -9.63 23.24
C ASP A 143 0.91 -9.41 22.58
N MET A 144 -0.16 -9.84 23.27
CA MET A 144 -1.53 -9.71 22.78
C MET A 144 -1.96 -8.26 22.50
N GLU A 145 -1.39 -7.29 23.21
CA GLU A 145 -1.65 -5.86 23.00
C GLU A 145 -1.16 -5.40 21.63
N HIS A 146 0.05 -5.80 21.24
CA HIS A 146 0.63 -5.42 19.96
C HIS A 146 -0.10 -6.11 18.79
N LEU A 147 -0.55 -7.36 18.96
CA LEU A 147 -1.42 -8.01 17.99
C LEU A 147 -2.73 -7.23 17.78
N TRP A 148 -3.30 -6.68 18.87
CA TRP A 148 -4.49 -5.85 18.80
C TRP A 148 -4.23 -4.54 18.06
N GLU A 149 -3.09 -3.90 18.27
CA GLU A 149 -2.66 -2.72 17.51
C GLU A 149 -2.58 -3.03 16.00
N LEU A 150 -1.95 -4.15 15.62
CA LEU A 150 -1.87 -4.58 14.21
C LEU A 150 -3.25 -4.81 13.60
N ALA A 151 -4.20 -5.36 14.35
CA ALA A 151 -5.56 -5.60 13.87
C ALA A 151 -6.35 -4.30 13.60
N HIS A 152 -5.99 -3.21 14.27
CA HIS A 152 -6.61 -1.88 14.14
C HIS A 152 -5.80 -0.90 13.29
N THR A 153 -4.61 -1.31 12.84
CA THR A 153 -3.76 -0.50 11.97
C THR A 153 -4.19 -0.70 10.51
N ASP A 154 -4.61 0.38 9.86
CA ASP A 154 -4.83 0.40 8.41
C ASP A 154 -3.48 0.46 7.68
N LEU A 155 -3.39 -0.15 6.49
CA LEU A 155 -2.20 -0.09 5.66
C LEU A 155 -1.88 1.37 5.35
N GLN A 156 -0.73 1.86 5.83
CA GLN A 156 -0.18 3.14 5.39
C GLN A 156 0.50 2.90 4.04
N ASP A 157 0.08 3.65 3.01
CA ASP A 157 0.85 3.74 1.77
C ASP A 157 2.16 4.48 2.11
N ASP A 158 3.23 3.72 2.35
CA ASP A 158 4.59 4.25 2.47
C ASP A 158 5.08 4.74 1.09
N GLU A 159 4.48 5.81 0.58
CA GLU A 159 5.10 6.69 -0.41
C GLU A 159 5.72 7.84 0.40
N ASP A 160 7.02 7.71 0.69
CA ASP A 160 8.01 8.75 1.01
C ASP A 160 8.97 8.29 2.13
N LEU A 161 10.06 7.61 1.74
CA LEU A 161 11.30 7.64 2.50
C LEU A 161 12.40 8.24 1.61
N PRO A 162 13.21 9.16 2.15
CA PRO A 162 14.18 9.91 1.36
C PRO A 162 15.22 8.98 0.74
N ASP A 163 15.54 9.28 -0.51
CA ASP A 163 16.69 8.77 -1.24
C ASP A 163 17.94 8.89 -0.35
N ILE A 164 18.47 7.75 0.11
CA ILE A 164 19.77 7.72 0.77
C ILE A 164 20.78 7.92 -0.35
N GLY A 165 20.99 9.19 -0.69
CA GLY A 165 22.03 9.62 -1.60
C GLY A 165 23.38 9.14 -1.12
N ASP A 166 24.05 8.41 -2.01
CA ASP A 166 25.50 8.34 -2.20
C ASP A 166 26.36 8.60 -0.95
N LEU A 167 26.60 7.52 -0.19
CA LEU A 167 27.81 7.42 0.64
C LEU A 167 28.91 6.75 -0.19
N GLU A 168 29.44 7.48 -1.19
CA GLU A 168 30.82 7.26 -1.62
C GLU A 168 31.73 7.89 -0.58
N SER A 169 32.28 7.07 0.31
CA SER A 169 33.43 7.47 1.11
C SER A 169 34.66 7.43 0.23
N ASP A 170 35.12 8.60 -0.19
CA ASP A 170 36.48 8.85 -0.67
C ASP A 170 37.49 8.29 0.35
N LEU A 171 38.21 7.24 -0.03
CA LEU A 171 39.47 6.87 0.59
C LEU A 171 40.57 6.93 -0.48
N ASP A 172 40.99 8.15 -0.81
CA ASP A 172 42.32 8.40 -1.36
C ASP A 172 43.27 8.69 -0.19
N GLY A 173 44.10 7.71 0.12
CA GLY A 173 45.17 7.77 1.12
C GLY A 173 46.46 7.27 0.49
N ASN A 174 47.09 8.13 -0.30
CA ASN A 174 48.43 7.97 -0.83
C ASN A 174 49.46 7.88 0.31
N ASP A 175 50.06 6.70 0.51
CA ASP A 175 51.36 6.56 1.16
C ASP A 175 52.37 5.94 0.18
N LYS A 176 53.14 6.83 -0.45
CA LYS A 176 54.50 6.51 -0.87
C LYS A 176 55.35 6.51 0.38
N ASP A 177 55.99 5.39 0.70
CA ASP A 177 57.27 5.46 1.39
C ASP A 177 58.21 4.33 0.98
N SER A 178 59.44 4.77 0.80
CA SER A 178 60.64 4.06 0.38
C SER A 178 61.02 2.91 1.33
N ALA A 179 61.54 1.81 0.80
CA ALA A 179 62.82 1.23 1.26
C ALA A 179 63.21 -0.04 0.49
N ASN A 180 64.38 0.07 -0.15
CA ASN A 180 65.39 -0.98 -0.42
C ASN A 180 65.08 -2.11 -1.41
#